data_AF-A0A2N5I652-F1
#
_entry.id   AF-A0A2N5I652-F1
#
_cell.length_a   1.000
_cell.length_b   1.000
_cell.length_c   1.000
_cell.angle_alpha   90.00
_cell.angle_beta   90.00
_cell.angle_gamma   90.00
#
_symmetry.space_group_name_H-M   'P 1'
#
loop_
_entity.id
_entity.type
_entity.pdbx_description
1 polymer ?
#
loop_
_entity_poly.entity_id
_entity_poly.type
_entity_poly.pdbx_seq_one_letter_code
_entity_poly.pdbx_strand_id
1 'polypeptide(L)'
;MELGVKKTQRKTGRAQTISGFLSFLTALIALSGVNAALLIKTNVFPNIFLIQFPFIGVFLGIVGLLTRKRSRMFAWWGLGLNTFILIFTFMMFIFAMSINAKP
;
A
#
# COMPACT_ATOMS: atom_id res chain seq x y z
N MET A 1 -40.41 -9.02 -35.81
CA MET A 1 -39.00 -8.67 -35.59
C MET A 1 -38.81 -8.46 -34.10
N GLU A 2 -38.35 -9.50 -33.41
CA GLU A 2 -38.11 -9.45 -31.97
C GLU A 2 -36.86 -8.59 -31.72
N LEU A 3 -37.08 -7.39 -31.19
CA LEU A 3 -35.99 -6.52 -30.76
C LEU A 3 -35.39 -7.13 -29.50
N GLY A 4 -34.35 -7.93 -29.69
CA GLY A 4 -33.47 -8.43 -28.65
C GLY A 4 -32.79 -7.25 -27.95
N VAL A 5 -33.47 -6.66 -26.97
CA VAL A 5 -32.89 -5.72 -26.03
C VAL A 5 -31.86 -6.50 -25.22
N LYS A 6 -30.63 -6.58 -25.73
CA LYS A 6 -29.44 -6.89 -24.94
C LYS A 6 -29.47 -5.89 -23.79
N LYS A 7 -29.92 -6.35 -22.62
CA LYS A 7 -29.66 -5.67 -21.35
C LYS A 7 -28.15 -5.56 -21.26
N THR A 8 -27.61 -4.44 -21.71
CA THR A 8 -26.28 -3.97 -21.36
C THR A 8 -26.27 -3.99 -19.85
N GLN A 9 -25.74 -5.08 -19.29
CA GLN A 9 -25.52 -5.17 -17.86
C GLN A 9 -24.65 -3.99 -17.55
N ARG A 10 -25.25 -2.96 -16.94
CA ARG A 10 -24.52 -1.90 -16.27
C ARG A 10 -23.48 -2.64 -15.46
N LYS A 11 -22.22 -2.52 -15.87
CA LYS A 11 -21.06 -2.84 -15.04
C LYS A 11 -21.23 -1.95 -13.82
N THR A 12 -22.05 -2.40 -12.87
CA THR A 12 -22.15 -1.83 -11.54
C THR A 12 -20.76 -2.08 -10.99
N GLY A 13 -19.91 -1.07 -11.16
CA GLY A 13 -18.49 -1.14 -10.86
C GLY A 13 -18.38 -1.77 -9.50
N ARG A 14 -17.72 -2.94 -9.45
CA ARG A 14 -17.56 -3.70 -8.20
C ARG A 14 -17.00 -2.71 -7.19
N ALA A 15 -17.86 -2.23 -6.31
CA ALA A 15 -17.50 -1.21 -5.35
C ALA A 15 -16.25 -1.74 -4.62
N GLN A 16 -15.21 -0.94 -4.53
CA GLN A 16 -13.98 -1.39 -3.88
C GLN A 16 -14.17 -1.37 -2.37
N THR A 17 -13.45 -2.25 -1.67
CA THR A 17 -13.46 -2.27 -0.22
C THR A 17 -12.82 -0.97 0.27
N ILE A 18 -13.52 -0.23 1.13
CA ILE A 18 -13.02 1.04 1.69
C ILE A 18 -11.68 0.81 2.40
N SER A 19 -11.54 -0.32 3.10
CA SER A 19 -10.28 -0.74 3.72
C SER A 19 -9.14 -0.95 2.71
N GLY A 20 -9.42 -1.58 1.56
CA GLY A 20 -8.43 -1.76 0.49
C GLY A 20 -8.02 -0.43 -0.14
N PHE A 21 -8.97 0.49 -0.32
CA PHE A 21 -8.66 1.86 -0.78
C PHE A 21 -7.81 2.62 0.23
N LEU A 22 -8.15 2.58 1.52
CA LEU A 22 -7.36 3.20 2.60
C LEU A 22 -5.96 2.60 2.70
N SER A 23 -5.82 1.27 2.58
CA SER A 23 -4.52 0.58 2.52
C SER A 23 -3.66 1.09 1.37
N PHE A 24 -4.26 1.25 0.19
CA PHE A 24 -3.56 1.76 -0.98
C PHE A 24 -3.18 3.24 -0.83
N LEU A 25 -4.10 4.07 -0.34
CA LEU A 25 -3.85 5.51 -0.15
C LEU A 25 -2.75 5.76 0.89
N THR A 26 -2.77 5.04 2.02
CA THR A 26 -1.71 5.10 3.04
C THR A 26 -0.37 4.65 2.47
N ALA A 27 -0.34 3.63 1.62
CA ALA A 27 0.88 3.20 0.95
C ALA A 27 1.45 4.29 0.02
N LEU A 28 0.60 5.00 -0.73
CA LEU A 28 1.05 6.10 -1.60
C LEU A 28 1.62 7.27 -0.80
N ILE A 29 0.96 7.64 0.31
CA ILE A 29 1.43 8.70 1.20
C ILE A 29 2.77 8.30 1.83
N ALA A 30 2.87 7.07 2.35
CA ALA A 30 4.11 6.53 2.91
C ALA A 30 5.24 6.53 1.88
N LEU A 31 4.97 6.01 0.67
CA LEU A 31 5.95 5.96 -0.40
C LEU A 31 6.41 7.36 -0.80
N SER A 32 5.49 8.30 -0.98
CA SER A 32 5.83 9.70 -1.29
C SER A 32 6.67 10.34 -0.19
N GLY A 33 6.30 10.15 1.08
CA GLY A 33 7.04 10.67 2.23
C GLY A 33 8.45 10.11 2.34
N VAL A 34 8.61 8.79 2.17
CA VAL A 34 9.93 8.13 2.17
C VAL A 34 10.80 8.67 1.03
N ASN A 35 10.25 8.76 -0.19
CA ASN A 35 11.01 9.28 -1.33
C ASN A 35 11.39 10.76 -1.15
N ALA A 36 10.49 11.60 -0.63
CA ALA A 36 10.79 13.00 -0.35
C ALA A 36 11.90 13.15 0.72
N ALA A 37 11.85 12.35 1.79
CA ALA A 37 12.88 12.36 2.83
C ALA A 37 14.26 11.94 2.27
N LEU A 38 14.30 10.94 1.38
CA LEU A 38 15.53 10.53 0.69
C LEU A 38 16.10 11.62 -0.20
N LEU A 39 15.24 12.36 -0.93
CA LEU A 39 15.67 13.46 -1.80
C LEU A 39 16.27 14.63 -1.02
N ILE A 40 15.67 14.98 0.11
CA ILE A 40 16.10 16.12 0.94
C ILE A 40 17.28 15.74 1.86
N LYS A 41 17.65 14.46 1.91
CA LYS A 41 18.72 13.92 2.78
C LYS A 41 18.54 14.33 4.24
N THR A 42 17.31 14.20 4.75
CA THR A 42 17.03 14.55 6.13
C THR A 42 17.81 13.63 7.08
N ASN A 43 18.48 14.20 8.08
CA ASN A 43 19.22 13.41 9.08
C ASN A 43 18.29 12.57 9.97
N VAL A 44 17.01 12.97 10.08
CA VAL A 44 15.99 12.25 10.82
C VAL A 44 14.95 11.74 9.83
N PHE A 45 14.88 10.43 9.67
CA PHE A 45 13.81 9.81 8.89
C PHE A 45 12.55 9.67 9.76
N PRO A 46 11.38 10.16 9.30
CA PRO A 46 10.17 10.04 10.08
C PRO A 46 9.70 8.57 10.11
N ASN A 47 9.82 7.95 11.28
CA ASN A 47 9.44 6.56 11.55
C ASN A 47 7.98 6.25 11.15
N ILE A 48 7.12 7.27 11.21
CA ILE A 48 5.71 7.19 10.80
C ILE A 48 5.57 6.68 9.35
N PHE A 49 6.35 7.20 8.40
CA PHE A 49 6.25 6.79 6.99
C PHE A 49 6.97 5.47 6.68
N LEU A 50 8.03 5.14 7.43
CA LEU A 50 8.84 3.94 7.19
C LEU A 50 8.27 2.67 7.83
N ILE A 51 7.58 2.80 8.98
CA ILE A 51 7.12 1.65 9.76
C ILE A 51 5.63 1.74 10.06
N GLN A 52 5.16 2.81 10.71
CA GLN A 52 3.78 2.85 11.22
C GLN A 52 2.73 2.80 10.10
N PHE A 53 2.83 3.67 9.09
CA PHE A 53 1.91 3.67 7.96
C PHE A 53 1.95 2.39 7.15
N PRO A 54 3.13 1.84 6.78
CA PRO A 54 3.19 0.54 6.13
C PRO A 54 2.55 -0.59 6.94
N PHE A 55 2.77 -0.66 8.26
CA PHE A 55 2.15 -1.69 9.10
C PHE A 55 0.61 -1.58 9.13
N ILE A 56 0.10 -0.37 9.36
CA ILE A 56 -1.35 -0.09 9.36
C ILE A 56 -1.94 -0.41 7.97
N GLY A 57 -1.22 -0.03 6.91
CA GLY A 57 -1.59 -0.28 5.53
C GLY A 57 -1.62 -1.77 5.16
N VAL A 58 -0.66 -2.58 5.63
CA VAL A 58 -0.67 -4.04 5.47
C VAL A 58 -1.90 -4.63 6.16
N PHE A 59 -2.18 -4.23 7.41
CA PHE A 59 -3.35 -4.73 8.15
C PHE A 59 -4.66 -4.40 7.43
N LEU A 60 -4.84 -3.15 7.01
CA LEU A 60 -5.99 -2.72 6.20
C LEU A 60 -6.10 -3.48 4.87
N GLY A 61 -4.97 -3.78 4.24
CA GLY A 61 -4.88 -4.55 3.00
C GLY A 61 -5.37 -5.98 3.19
N ILE A 62 -4.90 -6.66 4.23
CA ILE A 62 -5.33 -8.02 4.60
C ILE A 62 -6.83 -8.05 4.89
N VAL A 63 -7.34 -7.13 5.74
CA VAL A 63 -8.77 -7.01 6.03
C VAL A 63 -9.58 -6.73 4.75
N GLY A 64 -9.04 -5.91 3.83
CA GLY A 64 -9.62 -5.63 2.52
C GLY A 64 -9.69 -6.84 1.58
N LEU A 65 -8.73 -7.77 1.68
CA LEU A 65 -8.72 -9.03 0.93
C LEU A 65 -9.72 -10.04 1.50
N LEU A 66 -9.87 -10.11 2.82
CA LEU A 66 -10.79 -11.05 3.49
C LEU A 66 -12.27 -10.68 3.27
N THR A 67 -12.57 -9.43 2.93
CA THR A 67 -13.95 -9.00 2.66
C THR A 67 -14.50 -9.63 1.35
N ARG A 68 -15.60 -10.39 1.45
CA ARG A 68 -16.09 -11.33 0.42
C ARG A 68 -16.86 -10.71 -0.77
N LYS A 69 -17.32 -9.45 -0.68
CA LYS A 69 -18.32 -8.89 -1.62
C LYS A 69 -17.83 -7.79 -2.58
N ARG A 70 -16.53 -7.46 -2.61
CA ARG A 70 -16.02 -6.26 -3.31
C ARG A 70 -14.74 -6.48 -4.12
N SER A 71 -14.43 -5.56 -5.03
CA SER A 71 -13.20 -5.64 -5.86
C SER A 71 -11.95 -5.52 -4.99
N ARG A 72 -11.06 -6.52 -5.10
CA ARG A 72 -9.86 -6.67 -4.28
C ARG A 72 -8.61 -5.98 -4.85
N MET A 73 -8.76 -5.28 -5.98
CA MET A 73 -7.61 -4.72 -6.70
C MET A 73 -6.79 -3.74 -5.84
N PHE A 74 -7.44 -2.80 -5.14
CA PHE A 74 -6.72 -1.89 -4.24
C PHE A 74 -6.15 -2.57 -3.00
N ALA A 75 -6.78 -3.64 -2.52
CA ALA A 75 -6.23 -4.40 -1.40
C ALA A 75 -4.92 -5.10 -1.80
N TRP A 76 -4.83 -5.67 -3.01
CA TRP A 76 -3.59 -6.24 -3.53
C TRP A 76 -2.50 -5.19 -3.76
N TRP A 77 -2.86 -4.05 -4.39
CA TRP A 77 -1.92 -2.96 -4.61
C TRP A 77 -1.43 -2.33 -3.30
N GLY A 78 -2.35 -2.09 -2.35
CA GLY A 78 -2.01 -1.58 -1.03
C GLY A 78 -1.12 -2.54 -0.25
N LEU A 79 -1.43 -3.84 -0.25
CA LEU A 79 -0.57 -4.85 0.38
C LEU A 79 0.83 -4.87 -0.25
N GLY A 80 0.91 -4.89 -1.57
CA GLY A 80 2.17 -4.92 -2.31
C GLY A 80 3.05 -3.71 -2.03
N LEU A 81 2.50 -2.50 -2.11
CA LEU A 81 3.23 -1.27 -1.84
C LEU A 81 3.68 -1.15 -0.37
N ASN A 82 2.80 -1.45 0.58
CA ASN A 82 3.17 -1.40 2.00
C ASN A 82 4.25 -2.44 2.33
N THR A 83 4.15 -3.66 1.77
CA THR A 83 5.18 -4.70 1.95
C THR A 83 6.51 -4.27 1.32
N PHE A 84 6.48 -3.66 0.14
CA PHE A 84 7.68 -3.11 -0.50
C PHE A 84 8.39 -2.08 0.39
N ILE A 85 7.65 -1.15 0.99
CA ILE A 85 8.22 -0.15 1.91
C ILE A 85 8.86 -0.83 3.13
N LEU A 86 8.23 -1.86 3.70
CA LEU A 86 8.80 -2.61 4.82
C LEU A 86 10.10 -3.33 4.46
N ILE A 87 10.14 -3.98 3.28
CA ILE A 87 11.37 -4.61 2.76
C ILE A 87 12.45 -3.55 2.55
N PHE A 88 12.09 -2.41 1.96
CA PHE A 88 13.01 -1.28 1.78
C PHE A 88 13.59 -0.80 3.12
N THR A 89 12.75 -0.60 4.15
CA THR A 89 13.18 -0.23 5.50
C THR A 89 14.12 -1.28 6.10
N PHE A 90 13.81 -2.56 5.93
CA PHE A 90 14.65 -3.66 6.42
C PHE A 90 16.02 -3.67 5.73
N MET A 91 16.07 -3.47 4.41
CA MET A 91 17.33 -3.36 3.67
C MET A 91 18.13 -2.13 4.11
N MET A 92 17.49 -0.97 4.29
CA MET A 92 18.15 0.25 4.78
C MET A 92 18.81 -0.01 6.14
N PHE A 93 18.12 -0.72 7.04
CA PHE A 93 18.66 -1.06 8.36
C PHE A 93 19.89 -1.98 8.27
N ILE A 94 19.83 -3.03 7.44
CA ILE A 94 20.99 -3.92 7.21
C ILE A 94 22.18 -3.11 6.67
N PHE A 95 21.97 -2.27 5.65
CA PHE A 95 23.04 -1.46 5.10
C PHE A 95 23.63 -0.48 6.14
N ALA A 96 22.78 0.12 6.98
CA ALA A 96 23.24 1.00 8.05
C ALA A 96 24.14 0.26 9.06
N MET A 97 23.77 -0.97 9.44
CA MET A 97 24.59 -1.79 10.35
C MET A 97 25.87 -2.30 9.67
N SER A 98 25.83 -2.66 8.40
CA SER A 98 27.02 -3.10 7.65
C SER A 98 28.07 -1.99 7.47
N ILE A 99 27.63 -0.74 7.34
CA ILE A 99 28.54 0.42 7.18
C ILE A 99 29.10 0.88 8.54
N ASN A 100 28.31 0.80 9.62
CA ASN A 100 28.72 1.17 10.97
C ASN A 100 28.92 -0.08 11.85
N ALA A 101 29.63 -1.07 11.33
CA ALA A 101 30.09 -2.21 12.10
C ALA A 101 31.17 -1.72 13.07
N LYS A 102 30.76 -1.19 14.23
CA LYS A 102 31.66 -1.13 15.38
C LYS A 102 31.88 -2.57 15.86
N PRO A 103 33.13 -2.99 16.11
CA PRO A 103 33.42 -4.32 16.62
C PRO A 103 32.73 -4.58 17.97
#